data_AF-A0A1G8L9R1-F1
#
_entry.id   AF-A0A1G8L9R1-F1
#
_cell.length_a   1.000
_cell.length_b   1.000
_cell.length_c   1.000
_cell.angle_alpha   90.00
_cell.angle_beta   90.00
_cell.angle_gamma   90.00
#
_symmetry.space_group_name_H-M   'P 1'
#
loop_
_entity.id
_entity.type
_entity.pdbx_description
1 polymer ?
#
loop_
_entity_poly.entity_id
_entity_poly.type
_entity_poly.pdbx_seq_one_letter_code
_entity_poly.pdbx_strand_id
1 'polypeptide(L)'
;MAADLRSNGGGDSSVIEEFLSCTDVESYYTYGAIVRYSPQVKAAYDADQDDGVVRSPRQLIKNVRKTDSPYMGKLYLLTSPQTFSSADMFAVTVQDNGLGRIIGEATGNQPSSYGDILTFQLPASGIHFQVSFKKFIRSAPERDPADSLHPDIEAYITANEIIERQDAQLKKLREVVRAGPKMNSSGK
;
A
#
# COMPACT_ATOMS: atom_id res chain seq x y z
N MET A 1 -10.78 -8.53 -10.69
CA MET A 1 -10.37 -9.17 -9.44
C MET A 1 -10.57 -8.14 -8.35
N ALA A 2 -11.00 -8.58 -7.18
CA ALA A 2 -11.02 -7.73 -6.00
C ALA A 2 -10.12 -8.37 -4.94
N ALA A 3 -9.25 -7.58 -4.32
CA ALA A 3 -8.50 -8.00 -3.15
C ALA A 3 -8.99 -7.20 -1.94
N ASP A 4 -9.32 -7.92 -0.87
CA ASP A 4 -9.82 -7.32 0.36
C ASP A 4 -8.65 -7.04 1.30
N LEU A 5 -8.31 -5.75 1.46
CA LEU A 5 -7.25 -5.30 2.37
C LEU A 5 -7.84 -4.72 3.67
N ARG A 6 -9.16 -4.86 3.88
CA ARG A 6 -9.80 -4.41 5.12
C ARG A 6 -9.28 -5.23 6.29
N SER A 7 -9.03 -4.57 7.42
CA SER A 7 -8.47 -5.21 8.62
C SER A 7 -7.10 -5.88 8.40
N ASN A 8 -6.33 -5.44 7.41
CA ASN A 8 -4.97 -5.94 7.15
C ASN A 8 -3.91 -4.94 7.64
N GLY A 9 -3.23 -5.29 8.73
CA GLY A 9 -2.21 -4.45 9.36
C GLY A 9 -0.86 -4.40 8.64
N GLY A 10 -0.66 -5.21 7.59
CA GLY A 10 0.59 -5.30 6.83
C GLY A 10 1.46 -6.50 7.20
N GLY A 11 2.77 -6.40 6.92
CA GLY A 11 3.71 -7.51 6.94
C GLY A 11 4.86 -7.27 5.96
N ASP A 12 5.23 -8.27 5.18
CA ASP A 12 6.27 -8.14 4.15
C ASP A 12 5.71 -7.52 2.86
N SER A 13 6.34 -6.43 2.38
CA SER A 13 5.93 -5.72 1.17
C SER A 13 6.22 -6.47 -0.14
N SER A 14 7.06 -7.52 -0.13
CA SER A 14 7.32 -8.37 -1.30
C SER A 14 6.07 -9.05 -1.86
N VAL A 15 5.00 -9.15 -1.06
CA VAL A 15 3.69 -9.63 -1.51
C VAL A 15 3.12 -8.79 -2.66
N ILE A 16 3.48 -7.50 -2.74
CA ILE A 16 3.04 -6.60 -3.80
C ILE A 16 3.64 -7.05 -5.13
N GLU A 17 4.94 -7.34 -5.14
CA GLU A 17 5.65 -7.84 -6.33
C GLU A 17 5.10 -9.21 -6.73
N GLU A 18 4.91 -10.11 -5.76
CA GLU A 18 4.32 -11.43 -5.99
C GLU A 18 2.93 -11.32 -6.63
N PHE A 19 2.07 -10.47 -6.08
CA PHE A 19 0.72 -10.26 -6.59
C PHE A 19 0.74 -9.69 -8.01
N LEU A 20 1.54 -8.65 -8.26
CA LEU A 20 1.64 -8.02 -9.58
C LEU A 20 2.25 -8.96 -10.62
N SER A 21 3.11 -9.89 -10.22
CA SER A 21 3.69 -10.91 -11.12
C SER A 21 2.63 -11.83 -11.77
N CYS A 22 1.44 -11.91 -11.18
CA CYS A 22 0.28 -12.64 -11.69
C CYS A 22 -0.66 -11.80 -12.56
N THR A 23 -0.31 -10.54 -12.84
CA THR A 23 -1.14 -9.60 -13.62
C THR A 23 -0.49 -9.22 -14.95
N ASP A 24 -1.25 -8.57 -15.83
CA ASP A 24 -0.76 -8.09 -17.12
C ASP A 24 0.03 -6.77 -17.05
N VAL A 25 0.18 -6.18 -15.85
CA VAL A 25 0.99 -4.98 -15.61
C VAL A 25 2.37 -5.14 -16.22
N GLU A 26 2.76 -4.20 -17.08
CA GLU A 26 4.06 -4.22 -17.76
C GLU A 26 5.16 -3.61 -16.89
N SER A 27 4.88 -2.47 -16.29
CA SER A 27 5.81 -1.74 -15.43
C SER A 27 5.07 -0.89 -14.40
N TYR A 28 5.74 -0.53 -13.32
CA TYR A 28 5.21 0.35 -12.28
C TYR A 28 6.36 1.03 -11.54
N TYR A 29 6.08 2.20 -10.95
CA TYR A 29 6.98 2.90 -10.06
C TYR A 29 6.96 2.29 -8.66
N THR A 30 8.14 1.96 -8.16
CA THR A 30 8.38 1.55 -6.78
C THR A 30 8.33 2.73 -5.82
N TYR A 31 8.29 2.42 -4.52
CA TYR A 31 8.54 3.42 -3.48
C TYR A 31 9.99 3.93 -3.55
N GLY A 32 10.17 5.22 -3.27
CA GLY A 32 11.46 5.76 -2.85
C GLY A 32 11.69 5.54 -1.35
N ALA A 33 12.91 5.81 -0.88
CA ALA A 33 13.25 5.69 0.52
C ALA A 33 14.36 6.66 0.96
N ILE A 34 14.33 7.01 2.25
CA ILE A 34 15.46 7.61 2.97
C ILE A 34 15.78 6.67 4.12
N VAL A 35 16.99 6.11 4.14
CA VAL A 35 17.47 5.20 5.18
C VAL A 35 18.51 5.93 6.02
N ARG A 36 18.34 5.91 7.34
CA ARG A 36 19.39 6.32 8.29
C ARG A 36 20.08 5.07 8.82
N TYR A 37 21.31 4.83 8.39
CA TYR A 37 22.12 3.73 8.91
C TYR A 37 22.63 4.03 10.31
N SER A 38 22.87 2.96 11.05
CA SER A 38 23.45 2.95 12.39
C SER A 38 24.04 1.56 12.66
N PRO A 39 24.91 1.39 13.67
CA PRO A 39 25.41 0.05 14.03
C PRO A 39 24.28 -0.93 14.36
N GLN A 40 23.16 -0.41 14.87
CA GLN A 40 21.96 -1.18 15.18
C GLN A 40 21.25 -1.66 13.91
N VAL A 41 21.16 -0.83 12.88
CA VAL A 41 20.62 -1.25 11.56
C VAL A 41 21.51 -2.32 10.96
N LYS A 42 22.84 -2.13 10.98
CA LYS A 42 23.80 -3.13 10.50
C LYS A 42 23.63 -4.47 11.21
N ALA A 43 23.56 -4.47 12.53
CA ALA A 43 23.39 -5.70 13.29
C ALA A 43 22.02 -6.37 13.08
N ALA A 44 20.94 -5.60 12.96
CA ALA A 44 19.58 -6.15 12.85
C ALA A 44 19.19 -6.58 11.43
N TYR A 45 19.76 -5.95 10.40
CA TYR A 45 19.37 -6.13 9.00
C TYR A 45 20.52 -6.53 8.08
N ASP A 46 21.70 -6.85 8.63
CA ASP A 46 22.93 -7.20 7.89
C ASP A 46 23.30 -6.13 6.85
N ALA A 47 23.17 -4.85 7.22
CA ALA A 47 23.44 -3.75 6.32
C ALA A 47 24.94 -3.55 6.07
N ASP A 48 25.31 -3.16 4.85
CA ASP A 48 26.71 -2.90 4.49
C ASP A 48 27.35 -1.77 5.32
N GLN A 49 26.52 -0.82 5.76
CA GLN A 49 26.91 0.44 6.39
C GLN A 49 26.37 0.52 7.83
N ASP A 50 27.15 1.09 8.73
CA ASP A 50 26.77 1.34 10.13
C ASP A 50 26.60 2.83 10.48
N ASP A 51 26.68 3.75 9.51
CA ASP A 51 26.33 5.16 9.69
C ASP A 51 25.97 5.80 8.33
N GLY A 52 25.38 7.00 8.37
CA GLY A 52 25.06 7.80 7.21
C GLY A 52 23.59 7.78 6.82
N VAL A 53 23.26 8.54 5.78
CA VAL A 53 21.91 8.64 5.23
C VAL A 53 21.96 8.36 3.74
N VAL A 54 21.21 7.36 3.29
CA VAL A 54 21.04 7.04 1.87
C VAL A 54 19.65 7.42 1.42
N ARG A 55 19.57 8.06 0.26
CA ARG A 55 18.31 8.41 -0.41
C ARG A 55 18.21 7.64 -1.70
N SER A 56 17.20 6.79 -1.80
CA SER A 56 16.89 6.03 -3.01
C SER A 56 15.64 6.62 -3.65
N PRO A 57 15.69 7.10 -4.89
CA PRO A 57 14.50 7.59 -5.58
C PRO A 57 13.56 6.42 -5.91
N ARG A 58 12.29 6.73 -6.20
CA ARG A 58 11.40 5.78 -6.88
C ARG A 58 12.02 5.34 -8.21
N GLN A 59 11.77 4.11 -8.62
CA GLN A 59 12.25 3.58 -9.89
C GLN A 59 11.08 3.02 -10.70
N LEU A 60 11.06 3.29 -12.01
CA LEU A 60 10.19 2.57 -12.93
C LEU A 60 10.82 1.20 -13.18
N ILE A 61 10.15 0.13 -12.74
CA ILE A 61 10.62 -1.23 -12.92
C ILE A 61 9.70 -2.00 -13.86
N LYS A 62 10.27 -2.94 -14.61
CA LYS A 62 9.50 -3.89 -15.40
C LYS A 62 9.00 -5.01 -14.48
N ASN A 63 7.73 -5.36 -14.60
CA ASN A 63 7.15 -6.49 -13.89
C ASN A 63 7.74 -7.81 -14.41
N VAL A 64 8.18 -8.69 -13.50
CA VAL A 64 8.65 -10.03 -13.83
C VAL A 64 7.48 -10.99 -13.62
N ARG A 65 6.82 -11.36 -14.73
CA ARG A 65 5.66 -12.26 -14.67
C ARG A 65 6.08 -13.67 -14.24
N LYS A 66 5.31 -14.26 -13.34
CA LYS A 66 5.50 -15.65 -12.85
C LYS A 66 4.49 -16.64 -13.42
N THR A 67 3.67 -16.20 -14.37
CA THR A 67 2.63 -17.01 -15.01
C THR A 67 2.56 -16.70 -16.50
N ASP A 68 2.30 -17.73 -17.30
CA ASP A 68 2.03 -17.62 -18.75
C ASP A 68 0.60 -17.13 -19.03
N SER A 69 -0.27 -17.12 -18.01
CA SER A 69 -1.67 -16.69 -18.09
C SER A 69 -1.96 -15.59 -17.08
N PRO A 70 -1.42 -14.37 -17.27
CA PRO A 70 -1.63 -13.26 -16.35
C PRO A 70 -3.09 -12.80 -16.32
N TYR A 71 -3.52 -12.30 -15.18
CA TYR A 71 -4.82 -11.65 -15.05
C TYR A 71 -4.85 -10.34 -15.84
N MET A 72 -5.73 -10.25 -16.83
CA MET A 72 -5.87 -9.07 -17.72
C MET A 72 -7.10 -8.20 -17.40
N GLY A 73 -7.78 -8.47 -16.27
CA GLY A 73 -8.99 -7.75 -15.91
C GLY A 73 -8.72 -6.59 -14.97
N LYS A 74 -9.78 -5.88 -14.58
CA LYS A 74 -9.70 -4.75 -13.65
C LYS A 74 -9.38 -5.20 -12.23
N LEU A 75 -8.47 -4.50 -11.57
CA LEU A 75 -8.17 -4.66 -10.14
C LEU A 75 -8.97 -3.67 -9.29
N TYR A 76 -9.59 -4.18 -8.24
CA TYR A 76 -10.21 -3.39 -7.19
C TYR A 76 -9.61 -3.77 -5.83
N LEU A 77 -9.34 -2.79 -4.99
CA LEU A 77 -8.91 -3.00 -3.62
C LEU A 77 -9.98 -2.48 -2.66
N LEU A 78 -10.25 -3.23 -1.59
CA LEU A 78 -11.10 -2.77 -0.49
C LEU A 78 -10.21 -2.31 0.68
N THR A 79 -10.42 -1.09 1.18
CA THR A 79 -9.61 -0.50 2.25
C THR A 79 -10.45 -0.06 3.45
N SER A 80 -9.78 0.05 4.59
CA SER A 80 -10.37 0.48 5.87
C SER A 80 -9.34 1.27 6.68
N PRO A 81 -9.74 1.94 7.77
CA PRO A 81 -8.79 2.57 8.70
C PRO A 81 -7.81 1.57 9.35
N GLN A 82 -8.06 0.26 9.25
CA GLN A 82 -7.18 -0.81 9.72
C GLN A 82 -6.23 -1.34 8.63
N THR A 83 -6.32 -0.83 7.41
CA THR A 83 -5.36 -1.11 6.33
C THR A 83 -4.09 -0.32 6.61
N PHE A 84 -3.00 -0.99 6.97
CA PHE A 84 -1.79 -0.36 7.52
C PHE A 84 -0.50 -0.98 6.95
N SER A 85 0.63 -0.30 7.15
CA SER A 85 1.98 -0.75 6.75
C SER A 85 2.00 -1.30 5.31
N SER A 86 2.47 -2.51 5.07
CA SER A 86 2.59 -3.09 3.73
C SER A 86 1.25 -3.27 3.00
N ALA A 87 0.11 -3.36 3.71
CA ALA A 87 -1.21 -3.37 3.08
C ALA A 87 -1.60 -1.97 2.55
N ASP A 88 -1.23 -0.92 3.29
CA ASP A 88 -1.33 0.46 2.80
C ASP A 88 -0.39 0.68 1.60
N MET A 89 0.86 0.23 1.68
CA MET A 89 1.80 0.30 0.55
C MET A 89 1.29 -0.41 -0.70
N PHE A 90 0.58 -1.53 -0.54
CA PHE A 90 -0.07 -2.20 -1.68
C PHE A 90 -1.15 -1.29 -2.29
N ALA A 91 -2.02 -0.72 -1.48
CA ALA A 91 -3.06 0.19 -1.95
C ALA A 91 -2.45 1.43 -2.64
N VAL A 92 -1.44 2.06 -2.04
CA VAL A 92 -0.73 3.20 -2.63
C VAL A 92 -0.09 2.81 -3.95
N THR A 93 0.60 1.67 -4.02
CA THR A 93 1.25 1.20 -5.25
C THR A 93 0.24 1.04 -6.37
N VAL A 94 -0.94 0.48 -6.08
CA VAL A 94 -2.00 0.29 -7.08
C VAL A 94 -2.57 1.64 -7.53
N GLN A 95 -2.83 2.57 -6.61
CA GLN A 95 -3.43 3.87 -6.94
C GLN A 95 -2.45 4.80 -7.67
N ASP A 96 -1.23 4.95 -7.16
CA ASP A 96 -0.22 5.86 -7.72
C ASP A 96 0.24 5.45 -9.12
N ASN A 97 0.17 4.16 -9.43
CA ASN A 97 0.51 3.62 -10.74
C ASN A 97 -0.71 3.41 -11.65
N GLY A 98 -1.93 3.74 -11.20
CA GLY A 98 -3.15 3.56 -11.99
C GLY A 98 -3.47 2.10 -12.34
N LEU A 99 -3.02 1.14 -11.52
CA LEU A 99 -3.16 -0.30 -11.78
C LEU A 99 -4.54 -0.85 -11.42
N GLY A 100 -5.34 -0.07 -10.69
CA GLY A 100 -6.63 -0.48 -10.18
C GLY A 100 -7.36 0.67 -9.51
N ARG A 101 -8.47 0.35 -8.84
CA ARG A 101 -9.26 1.34 -8.08
C ARG A 101 -9.47 0.89 -6.64
N ILE A 102 -9.36 1.82 -5.72
CA ILE A 102 -9.62 1.63 -4.30
C ILE A 102 -11.07 1.99 -3.99
N ILE A 103 -11.75 1.11 -3.26
CA ILE A 103 -13.11 1.29 -2.77
C ILE A 103 -13.09 1.15 -1.25
N GLY A 104 -13.78 2.03 -0.53
CA GLY A 104 -13.96 1.86 0.92
C GLY A 104 -13.71 3.13 1.70
N GLU A 105 -12.81 3.05 2.66
CA GLU A 105 -12.46 4.12 3.59
C GLU A 105 -10.95 4.40 3.54
N ALA A 106 -10.56 5.58 4.03
CA ALA A 106 -9.17 5.99 4.12
C ALA A 106 -8.35 5.01 4.97
N THR A 107 -7.10 4.76 4.58
CA THR A 107 -6.19 3.82 5.26
C THR A 107 -5.67 4.38 6.59
N GLY A 108 -5.12 3.51 7.44
CA GLY A 108 -4.60 3.89 8.75
C GLY A 108 -3.20 4.49 8.74
N ASN A 109 -2.57 4.66 7.58
CA ASN A 109 -1.18 5.09 7.46
C ASN A 109 -1.03 6.23 6.44
N GLN A 110 0.03 7.01 6.57
CA GLN A 110 0.39 7.98 5.54
C GLN A 110 1.02 7.26 4.34
N PRO A 111 0.67 7.62 3.08
CA PRO A 111 1.26 7.03 1.90
C PRO A 111 2.79 7.09 1.87
N SER A 112 3.35 8.22 2.30
CA SER A 112 4.78 8.37 2.63
C SER A 112 4.95 8.34 4.15
N SER A 113 5.43 7.22 4.68
CA SER A 113 5.49 6.96 6.12
C SER A 113 6.85 6.47 6.60
N TYR A 114 7.07 6.55 7.91
CA TYR A 114 8.24 5.94 8.55
C TYR A 114 7.95 4.47 8.83
N GLY A 115 8.92 3.61 8.51
CA GLY A 115 8.81 2.17 8.71
C GLY A 115 10.19 1.53 8.82
N ASP A 116 10.20 0.19 8.83
CA ASP A 116 11.30 -0.65 9.27
C ASP A 116 11.85 -0.26 10.64
N ILE A 117 11.67 -1.16 11.61
CA ILE A 117 11.83 -0.83 13.02
C ILE A 117 13.06 -1.49 13.62
N LEU A 118 13.76 -0.74 14.45
CA LEU A 118 14.66 -1.28 15.46
C LEU A 118 13.87 -1.48 16.75
N THR A 119 14.08 -2.61 17.42
CA THR A 119 13.50 -2.89 18.74
C THR A 119 14.58 -2.80 19.80
N PHE A 120 14.25 -2.14 20.91
CA PHE A 120 15.15 -1.89 22.03
C PHE A 120 14.48 -2.25 23.36
N GLN A 121 15.30 -2.51 24.37
CA GLN A 121 14.87 -2.68 25.74
C GLN A 121 15.73 -1.82 26.67
N LEU A 122 15.09 -1.03 27.55
CA LEU A 122 15.81 -0.21 28.52
C LEU A 122 16.41 -1.07 29.63
N PRO A 123 17.72 -0.94 29.95
CA PRO A 123 18.41 -1.89 30.83
C PRO A 123 17.94 -1.83 32.29
N ALA A 124 17.47 -0.67 32.77
CA ALA A 124 17.04 -0.50 34.15
C ALA A 124 15.56 -0.83 34.38
N SER A 125 14.68 -0.45 33.45
CA SER A 125 13.22 -0.61 33.60
C SER A 125 12.64 -1.82 32.86
N GLY A 126 13.38 -2.39 31.91
CA GLY A 126 12.90 -3.48 31.05
C GLY A 126 11.85 -3.07 30.02
N ILE A 127 11.54 -1.77 29.90
CA ILE A 127 10.57 -1.24 28.94
C ILE A 127 11.09 -1.46 27.51
N HIS A 128 10.22 -2.01 26.65
CA HIS A 128 10.49 -2.18 25.23
C HIS A 128 10.01 -0.97 24.43
N PHE A 129 10.77 -0.55 23.44
CA PHE A 129 10.37 0.49 22.50
C PHE A 129 10.90 0.21 21.10
N GLN A 130 10.29 0.86 20.11
CA GLN A 130 10.62 0.71 18.70
C GLN A 130 10.91 2.08 18.08
N VAL A 131 11.84 2.12 17.14
CA VAL A 131 12.18 3.32 16.37
C VAL A 131 12.33 2.94 14.90
N SER A 132 11.62 3.65 14.02
CA SER A 132 11.77 3.49 12.58
C SER A 132 13.07 4.13 12.10
N PHE A 133 13.84 3.44 11.26
CA PHE A 133 15.09 3.96 10.68
C PHE A 133 14.97 4.31 9.19
N LYS A 134 13.82 4.02 8.57
CA LYS A 134 13.55 4.29 7.16
C LYS A 134 12.31 5.16 7.01
N LYS A 135 12.37 6.12 6.08
CA LYS A 135 11.21 6.86 5.57
C LYS A 135 10.94 6.38 4.15
N PHE A 136 9.77 5.79 3.93
CA PHE A 136 9.27 5.45 2.61
C PHE A 136 8.63 6.69 1.96
N ILE A 137 8.85 6.85 0.66
CA ILE A 137 8.29 7.93 -0.15
C ILE A 137 7.43 7.28 -1.24
N ARG A 138 6.14 7.62 -1.28
CA ARG A 138 5.17 7.09 -2.24
C ARG A 138 5.62 7.25 -3.69
N SER A 139 5.06 6.41 -4.57
CA SER A 139 5.39 6.41 -5.99
C SER A 139 4.92 7.67 -6.72
N ALA A 140 3.91 8.39 -6.24
CA ALA A 140 3.44 9.68 -6.79
C ALA A 140 3.75 10.85 -5.82
N PRO A 141 5.00 11.34 -5.74
CA PRO A 141 5.42 12.33 -4.74
C PRO A 141 4.70 13.69 -4.86
N GLU A 142 4.13 14.01 -6.01
CA GLU A 142 3.29 15.19 -6.23
C GLU A 142 1.96 15.16 -5.44
N ARG A 143 1.59 14.00 -4.89
CA ARG A 143 0.40 13.80 -4.05
C ARG A 143 0.71 13.90 -2.55
N ASP A 144 1.93 14.26 -2.18
CA ASP A 144 2.33 14.53 -0.80
C ASP A 144 2.33 16.03 -0.47
N PRO A 145 2.17 16.41 0.82
CA PRO A 145 1.89 15.52 1.95
C PRO A 145 0.42 15.05 1.95
N ALA A 146 0.21 13.77 2.27
CA ALA A 146 -1.11 13.20 2.50
C ALA A 146 -1.19 12.66 3.93
N ASP A 147 -2.34 12.85 4.59
CA ASP A 147 -2.61 12.35 5.93
C ASP A 147 -2.99 10.85 5.94
N SER A 148 -3.57 10.38 4.84
CA SER A 148 -3.96 9.00 4.59
C SER A 148 -4.09 8.74 3.08
N LEU A 149 -4.16 7.47 2.68
CA LEU A 149 -4.60 7.10 1.34
C LEU A 149 -6.14 7.08 1.28
N HIS A 150 -6.71 8.14 0.71
CA HIS A 150 -8.14 8.22 0.45
C HIS A 150 -8.55 7.31 -0.73
N PRO A 151 -9.70 6.62 -0.65
CA PRO A 151 -10.16 5.70 -1.69
C PRO A 151 -10.60 6.45 -2.95
N ASP A 152 -10.54 5.81 -4.12
CA ASP A 152 -11.06 6.39 -5.37
C ASP A 152 -12.60 6.41 -5.41
N ILE A 153 -13.23 5.55 -4.60
CA ILE A 153 -14.68 5.45 -4.42
C ILE A 153 -14.96 5.21 -2.94
N GLU A 154 -15.52 6.22 -2.29
CA GLU A 154 -15.91 6.10 -0.89
C GLU A 154 -17.07 5.12 -0.70
N ALA A 155 -16.96 4.30 0.33
CA ALA A 155 -17.99 3.40 0.81
C ALA A 155 -17.80 3.20 2.32
N TYR A 156 -18.31 4.16 3.09
CA TYR A 156 -18.30 4.13 4.55
C TYR A 156 -19.29 3.11 5.09
N ILE A 157 -18.91 2.41 6.15
CA ILE A 157 -19.79 1.47 6.85
C ILE A 157 -20.65 2.25 7.84
N THR A 158 -21.98 2.11 7.75
CA THR A 158 -22.92 2.70 8.70
C THR A 158 -23.34 1.73 9.81
N ALA A 159 -23.79 2.26 10.94
CA ALA A 159 -24.32 1.43 12.04
C ALA A 159 -25.49 0.54 11.59
N ASN A 160 -26.38 1.06 10.74
CA ASN A 160 -27.50 0.28 10.21
C ASN A 160 -27.04 -0.90 9.34
N GLU A 161 -26.04 -0.69 8.48
CA GLU A 161 -25.48 -1.76 7.65
C GLU A 161 -24.82 -2.86 8.50
N ILE A 162 -24.17 -2.50 9.61
CA ILE A 162 -23.65 -3.48 10.58
C ILE A 162 -24.80 -4.28 11.21
N ILE A 163 -25.85 -3.60 11.67
CA ILE A 163 -27.04 -4.23 12.29
C ILE A 163 -27.72 -5.19 11.31
N GLU A 164 -27.86 -4.76 10.06
CA GLU A 164 -28.51 -5.53 8.99
C GLU A 164 -27.59 -6.57 8.32
N ARG A 165 -26.34 -6.70 8.77
CA ARG A 165 -25.31 -7.59 8.19
C ARG A 165 -25.10 -7.34 6.69
N GLN A 166 -25.15 -6.09 6.27
CA GLN A 166 -24.87 -5.65 4.91
C GLN A 166 -23.44 -5.11 4.82
N ASP A 167 -22.69 -5.63 3.86
CA ASP A 167 -21.34 -5.13 3.58
C ASP A 167 -21.43 -3.99 2.54
N ALA A 168 -21.34 -2.74 3.03
CA ALA A 168 -21.43 -1.52 2.23
C ALA A 168 -20.39 -1.49 1.10
N GLN A 169 -19.16 -1.90 1.40
CA GLN A 169 -18.05 -1.88 0.45
C GLN A 169 -18.21 -2.96 -0.62
N LEU A 170 -18.63 -4.17 -0.26
CA LEU A 170 -18.94 -5.23 -1.24
C LEU A 170 -20.16 -4.87 -2.10
N LYS A 171 -21.18 -4.23 -1.52
CA LYS A 171 -22.32 -3.70 -2.28
C LYS A 171 -21.83 -2.67 -3.30
N LYS A 172 -21.02 -1.70 -2.89
CA LYS A 172 -20.42 -0.69 -3.77
C LYS A 172 -19.58 -1.33 -4.87
N LEU A 173 -18.73 -2.31 -4.53
CA LEU A 173 -17.93 -3.06 -5.50
C LEU A 173 -18.82 -3.72 -6.57
N ARG A 174 -19.92 -4.37 -6.17
CA ARG A 174 -20.87 -4.98 -7.12
C ARG A 174 -21.50 -3.94 -8.04
N GLU A 175 -21.88 -2.77 -7.52
CA GLU A 175 -22.41 -1.67 -8.33
C GLU A 175 -21.39 -1.20 -9.38
N VAL A 176 -20.14 -0.97 -8.96
CA VAL A 176 -19.04 -0.49 -9.81
C VAL A 176 -18.70 -1.51 -10.90
N VAL A 177 -18.62 -2.80 -10.56
CA VAL A 177 -18.34 -3.85 -11.53
C VAL A 177 -19.48 -4.00 -12.55
N ARG A 178 -20.73 -3.90 -12.12
CA ARG A 178 -21.92 -4.01 -13.00
C ARG A 178 -22.12 -2.80 -13.91
N ALA A 179 -21.77 -1.60 -13.45
CA ALA A 179 -21.93 -0.38 -14.24
C ALA A 179 -21.04 -0.34 -15.49
N GLY A 180 -19.98 -1.15 -15.55
CA GLY A 180 -19.03 -1.15 -16.66
C GLY A 180 -18.24 0.18 -16.76
N PRO A 181 -17.30 0.31 -17.71
CA PRO A 181 -16.68 1.60 -17.97
C PRO A 181 -17.73 2.56 -18.56
N LYS A 182 -17.88 3.76 -17.98
CA LYS A 182 -18.49 4.88 -18.70
C LYS A 182 -17.57 5.20 -19.87
N MET A 183 -18.06 4.99 -21.09
CA MET A 183 -17.42 5.50 -22.31
C MET A 183 -17.39 7.02 -22.19
N ASN A 184 -16.22 7.60 -21.91
CA ASN A 184 -16.04 9.02 -22.14
C ASN A 184 -16.05 9.22 -23.66
N SER A 185 -17.18 9.68 -24.19
CA SER A 185 -17.22 10.29 -25.51
C SER A 185 -16.38 11.56 -25.45
N SER A 186 -15.11 11.47 -25.83
CA SER A 186 -14.34 12.63 -26.26
C SER A 186 -15.01 13.16 -27.54
N GLY A 187 -15.89 14.12 -27.36
CA GLY A 187 -16.51 14.87 -28.43
C GLY A 187 -15.49 15.82 -29.04
N LYS A 188 -15.29 15.64 -30.35
CA LYS A 188 -14.83 16.57 -31.40
C LYS A 188 -13.58 17.41 -31.14
#